data_AF-A0A212R0T9-F1
#
_entry.id   AF-A0A212R0T9-F1
#
_cell.length_a   1.000
_cell.length_b   1.000
_cell.length_c   1.000
_cell.angle_alpha   90.00
_cell.angle_beta   90.00
_cell.angle_gamma   90.00
#
_symmetry.space_group_name_H-M   'P 1'
#
loop_
_entity.id
_entity.type
_entity.pdbx_description
1 polymer ?
#
loop_
_entity_poly.entity_id
_entity_poly.type
_entity_poly.pdbx_seq_one_letter_code
_entity_poly.pdbx_strand_id
1 'polypeptide(L)'
;MRLHRFAIISGVGWLIDLLVMTLLVSAGVSVFAANLASAGLAISFVFFAAQNRVFIDNGRFLFAKFAAYFLYQAIAVPVASILIQKLALVLLAAAPDGLFALVHIPDGQRLTVVSVVAKMAITPLTLYSNFLFMGWLVERRVSLL
;
A
#
# COMPACT_ATOMS: atom_id res chain seq x y z
N MET A 1 -4.69 15.28 -14.59
CA MET A 1 -3.46 14.46 -14.78
C MET A 1 -2.62 14.32 -13.48
N ARG A 2 -3.21 14.04 -12.32
CA ARG A 2 -2.44 13.99 -11.04
C ARG A 2 -2.19 12.59 -10.49
N LEU A 3 -3.01 11.62 -10.87
CA LEU A 3 -2.92 10.23 -10.41
C LEU A 3 -1.59 9.55 -10.73
N HIS A 4 -1.03 9.76 -11.93
CA HIS A 4 0.24 9.12 -12.31
C HIS A 4 1.41 9.61 -11.43
N ARG A 5 1.45 10.91 -11.08
CA ARG A 5 2.48 11.46 -10.17
C ARG A 5 2.32 10.88 -8.77
N PHE A 6 1.08 10.77 -8.30
CA PHE A 6 0.78 10.12 -7.03
C PHE A 6 1.20 8.65 -7.02
N ALA A 7 0.95 7.94 -8.12
CA ALA A 7 1.32 6.54 -8.26
C ALA A 7 2.84 6.34 -8.20
N ILE A 8 3.61 7.20 -8.87
CA ILE A 8 5.09 7.20 -8.80
C ILE A 8 5.55 7.44 -7.36
N ILE A 9 5.03 8.48 -6.69
CA ILE A 9 5.41 8.79 -5.31
C ILE A 9 5.04 7.65 -4.36
N SER A 10 3.85 7.06 -4.51
CA SER A 10 3.40 5.92 -3.72
C SER A 10 4.25 4.68 -3.97
N GLY A 11 4.64 4.43 -5.22
CA GLY A 11 5.56 3.35 -5.59
C GLY A 11 6.94 3.52 -4.96
N VAL A 12 7.48 4.74 -4.96
CA VAL A 12 8.74 5.05 -4.25
C VAL A 12 8.60 4.84 -2.74
N GLY A 13 7.49 5.28 -2.14
CA GLY A 13 7.20 5.01 -0.74
C GLY A 13 7.18 3.52 -0.41
N TRP A 14 6.57 2.70 -1.26
CA TRP A 14 6.55 1.25 -1.12
C TRP A 14 7.94 0.62 -1.24
N LEU A 15 8.79 1.11 -2.14
CA LEU A 15 10.18 0.65 -2.24
C LEU A 15 11.01 1.02 -1.01
N ILE A 16 10.80 2.22 -0.45
CA ILE A 16 11.42 2.65 0.80
C ILE A 16 11.00 1.74 1.96
N ASP A 17 9.70 1.43 2.07
CA ASP A 17 9.16 0.51 3.07
C ASP A 17 9.87 -0.85 3.01
N LEU A 18 9.92 -1.46 1.82
CA LEU A 18 10.58 -2.75 1.62
C LEU A 18 12.06 -2.73 1.97
N LEU A 19 12.78 -1.70 1.53
CA LEU A 19 14.21 -1.55 1.79
C LEU A 19 14.47 -1.44 3.30
N VAL A 20 13.75 -0.55 3.97
CA VAL A 20 13.94 -0.26 5.41
C VAL A 20 13.55 -1.46 6.26
N MET A 21 12.44 -2.12 5.95
CA MET A 21 12.03 -3.35 6.62
C MET A 21 13.12 -4.42 6.49
N THR A 22 13.64 -4.63 5.28
CA THR A 22 14.69 -5.64 5.02
C THR A 22 15.96 -5.34 5.82
N LEU A 23 16.39 -4.08 5.84
CA LEU A 23 17.57 -3.66 6.61
C LEU A 23 17.37 -3.86 8.11
N LEU A 24 16.22 -3.44 8.67
CA LEU A 24 15.93 -3.60 10.09
C LEU A 24 15.85 -5.07 10.51
N VAL A 25 15.19 -5.92 9.73
CA VAL A 25 15.13 -7.37 9.98
C VAL A 25 16.53 -7.98 9.89
N SER A 26 17.34 -7.59 8.91
CA SER A 26 18.72 -8.07 8.78
C SER A 26 19.62 -7.64 9.95
N ALA A 27 19.29 -6.52 10.61
CA ALA A 27 19.95 -6.04 11.82
C ALA A 27 19.43 -6.68 13.12
N GLY A 28 18.52 -7.67 13.03
CA GLY A 28 17.98 -8.40 14.18
C GLY A 28 16.77 -7.75 14.85
N VAL A 29 16.21 -6.68 14.27
CA VAL A 29 14.94 -6.11 14.73
C VAL A 29 13.81 -7.10 14.45
N SER A 30 12.85 -7.23 15.38
CA SER A 30 11.70 -8.10 15.16
C SER A 30 10.91 -7.68 13.91
N VAL A 31 10.38 -8.66 13.17
CA VAL A 31 9.63 -8.41 11.93
C VAL A 31 8.48 -7.42 12.13
N PHE A 32 7.80 -7.52 13.28
CA PHE A 32 6.72 -6.59 13.63
C PHE A 32 7.23 -5.15 13.83
N ALA A 33 8.28 -4.95 14.63
CA ALA A 33 8.83 -3.62 14.88
C ALA A 33 9.45 -3.02 13.61
N ALA A 34 10.12 -3.85 12.81
CA ALA A 34 10.68 -3.46 11.52
C ALA A 34 9.60 -2.98 10.55
N ASN A 35 8.52 -3.75 10.39
CA ASN A 35 7.39 -3.39 9.51
C ASN A 35 6.66 -2.14 10.01
N LEU A 36 6.48 -1.98 11.33
CA LEU A 36 5.84 -0.78 11.89
C LEU A 36 6.69 0.48 11.63
N ALA A 37 8.00 0.39 11.85
CA ALA A 37 8.92 1.50 11.61
C ALA A 37 9.05 1.86 10.13
N SER A 38 9.19 0.85 9.26
CA SER A 38 9.31 1.04 7.81
C SER A 38 8.03 1.62 7.20
N ALA A 39 6.86 1.11 7.62
CA ALA A 39 5.57 1.62 7.14
C ALA A 39 5.35 3.06 7.60
N GLY A 40 5.68 3.39 8.85
CA GLY A 40 5.60 4.76 9.36
C GLY A 40 6.45 5.74 8.56
N LEU A 41 7.68 5.33 8.23
CA LEU A 41 8.59 6.13 7.40
C LEU A 41 8.05 6.32 5.98
N ALA A 42 7.58 5.25 5.35
CA ALA A 42 7.02 5.28 3.99
C ALA A 42 5.74 6.13 3.90
N ILE A 43 4.81 5.97 4.84
CA ILE A 43 3.59 6.78 4.94
C ILE A 43 3.95 8.27 5.07
N SER A 44 4.94 8.58 5.91
CA SER A 44 5.45 9.95 6.09
C SER A 44 6.02 10.51 4.79
N PHE A 45 6.88 9.75 4.11
CA PHE A 45 7.42 10.14 2.81
C PHE A 45 6.31 10.42 1.80
N VAL A 46 5.37 9.49 1.63
CA VAL A 46 4.27 9.63 0.65
C VAL A 46 3.44 10.88 0.95
N PHE A 47 3.11 11.12 2.22
CA PHE A 47 2.36 12.31 2.62
C PHE A 47 3.07 13.60 2.22
N PHE A 48 4.30 13.81 2.70
CA PHE A 48 5.02 15.06 2.47
C PHE A 48 5.42 15.24 0.99
N ALA A 49 5.82 14.17 0.30
CA ALA A 49 6.18 14.24 -1.10
C ALA A 49 4.96 14.54 -1.99
N ALA A 50 3.83 13.87 -1.75
CA ALA A 50 2.63 14.07 -2.55
C ALA A 50 1.92 15.39 -2.24
N GLN A 51 1.88 15.83 -0.97
CA GLN A 51 1.34 17.14 -0.63
C GLN A 51 2.07 18.28 -1.35
N ASN A 52 3.40 18.22 -1.43
CA ASN A 52 4.19 19.29 -2.04
C ASN A 52 4.26 19.22 -3.58
N ARG A 53 4.01 18.06 -4.20
CA ARG A 53 4.22 17.84 -5.65
C ARG A 53 2.98 17.46 -6.44
N VAL A 54 1.91 17.02 -5.79
CA VAL A 54 0.70 16.50 -6.44
C VAL A 54 -0.51 17.37 -6.13
N PHE A 55 -0.64 17.85 -4.91
CA PHE A 55 -1.82 18.58 -4.43
C PHE A 55 -1.51 20.06 -4.22
N ILE A 56 -2.51 20.92 -4.40
CA ILE A 56 -2.41 22.35 -4.10
C ILE A 56 -2.82 22.55 -2.64
N ASP A 57 -1.84 22.76 -1.77
CA ASP A 57 -2.07 23.02 -0.36
C ASP A 57 -2.05 24.52 -0.04
N ASN A 58 -2.99 24.97 0.80
CA ASN A 58 -3.03 26.33 1.33
C ASN A 58 -2.15 26.49 2.60
N GLY A 59 -1.33 25.50 2.94
CA GLY A 59 -0.35 25.52 4.05
C GLY A 59 -0.94 25.45 5.46
N ARG A 60 -2.27 25.45 5.62
CA ARG A 60 -2.93 25.46 6.93
C ARG A 60 -3.04 24.05 7.51
N PHE A 61 -2.63 23.91 8.78
CA PHE A 61 -2.79 22.70 9.61
C PHE A 61 -2.05 21.44 9.09
N LEU A 62 -0.81 21.59 8.63
CA LEU A 62 0.04 20.49 8.12
C LEU A 62 0.08 19.27 9.05
N PHE A 63 0.35 19.48 10.35
CA PHE A 63 0.42 18.40 11.33
C PHE A 63 -0.92 17.69 11.54
N ALA A 64 -2.04 18.42 11.51
CA ALA A 64 -3.36 17.82 11.63
C ALA A 64 -3.71 16.98 10.40
N LYS A 65 -3.35 17.45 9.20
CA LYS A 65 -3.49 16.66 7.95
C LYS A 65 -2.62 15.41 8.02
N PHE A 66 -1.37 15.53 8.45
CA PHE A 66 -0.49 14.38 8.61
C PHE A 66 -1.07 13.35 9.59
N ALA A 67 -1.52 13.78 10.77
CA ALA A 67 -2.15 12.90 11.75
C ALA A 67 -3.40 12.21 11.22
N ALA A 68 -4.28 12.94 10.51
CA ALA A 68 -5.45 12.36 9.87
C ALA A 68 -5.10 11.32 8.79
N TYR A 69 -4.06 11.59 7.99
CA TYR A 69 -3.54 10.63 7.01
C TYR A 69 -2.95 9.38 7.66
N PHE A 70 -2.20 9.56 8.75
CA PHE A 70 -1.63 8.46 9.51
C PHE A 70 -2.72 7.56 10.13
N LEU A 71 -3.75 8.17 10.74
CA LEU A 71 -4.90 7.43 11.29
C LEU A 71 -5.69 6.70 10.20
N TYR A 72 -5.88 7.33 9.05
CA TYR A 72 -6.48 6.67 7.90
C TYR A 72 -5.66 5.44 7.47
N GLN A 73 -4.33 5.55 7.38
CA GLN A 73 -3.47 4.41 7.01
C GLN A 73 -3.49 3.28 8.04
N ALA A 74 -3.60 3.60 9.33
CA ALA A 74 -3.74 2.61 10.40
C ALA A 74 -4.98 1.72 10.23
N ILE A 75 -6.01 2.17 9.50
CA ILE A 75 -7.20 1.39 9.17
C ILE A 75 -7.11 0.80 7.76
N ALA A 76 -6.69 1.61 6.78
CA ALA A 76 -6.65 1.23 5.38
C ALA A 76 -5.70 0.06 5.11
N VAL A 77 -4.54 0.01 5.75
CA VAL A 77 -3.55 -1.07 5.57
C VAL A 77 -4.05 -2.43 6.10
N PRO A 78 -4.59 -2.53 7.33
CA PRO A 78 -5.24 -3.77 7.77
C PRO A 78 -6.41 -4.21 6.89
N VAL A 79 -7.28 -3.28 6.48
CA VAL A 79 -8.41 -3.60 5.60
C VAL A 79 -7.91 -4.14 4.25
N ALA A 80 -6.92 -3.50 3.64
CA ALA A 80 -6.30 -3.98 2.41
C ALA A 80 -5.69 -5.38 2.59
N SER A 81 -5.01 -5.62 3.71
CA SER A 81 -4.42 -6.93 4.03
C SER A 81 -5.47 -8.04 4.14
N ILE A 82 -6.60 -7.76 4.80
CA ILE A 82 -7.73 -8.70 4.92
C ILE A 82 -8.33 -8.97 3.54
N LEU A 83 -8.52 -7.95 2.71
CA LEU A 83 -9.05 -8.10 1.35
C LEU A 83 -8.13 -8.96 0.48
N ILE A 84 -6.81 -8.73 0.53
CA ILE A 84 -5.81 -9.53 -0.17
C ILE A 84 -5.89 -10.99 0.28
N GLN A 85 -5.92 -11.24 1.59
CA GLN A 85 -6.00 -12.60 2.12
C GLN A 85 -7.27 -13.32 1.67
N LYS A 86 -8.43 -12.68 1.80
CA LYS A 86 -9.72 -13.26 1.37
C LYS A 86 -9.74 -13.53 -0.12
N LEU A 87 -9.30 -12.58 -0.94
CA LEU A 87 -9.22 -12.76 -2.38
C LEU A 87 -8.27 -13.89 -2.75
N ALA A 88 -7.12 -14.00 -2.07
CA ALA A 88 -6.17 -15.08 -2.32
C ALA A 88 -6.78 -16.46 -2.02
N LEU A 89 -7.53 -16.60 -0.93
CA LEU A 89 -8.21 -17.86 -0.61
C LEU A 89 -9.31 -18.20 -1.63
N VAL A 90 -10.09 -17.20 -2.07
CA VAL A 90 -11.12 -17.39 -3.11
C VAL A 90 -10.49 -17.82 -4.44
N LEU A 91 -9.41 -17.16 -4.86
CA LEU A 91 -8.69 -17.48 -6.09
C LEU A 91 -8.08 -18.89 -6.05
N LEU A 92 -7.55 -19.30 -4.89
CA LEU A 92 -7.00 -20.63 -4.70
C LEU A 92 -8.10 -21.71 -4.77
N ALA A 93 -9.26 -21.45 -4.15
CA ALA A 93 -10.40 -22.36 -4.17
C ALA A 93 -11.11 -22.43 -5.54
N ALA A 94 -11.06 -21.36 -6.32
CA ALA A 94 -11.65 -21.29 -7.66
C ALA A 94 -10.70 -21.76 -8.78
N ALA A 95 -9.44 -22.07 -8.46
CA ALA A 95 -8.45 -22.48 -9.44
C ALA A 95 -8.81 -23.87 -10.03
N PRO A 96 -8.82 -24.04 -11.37
CA PRO A 96 -9.07 -25.32 -12.00
C PRO A 96 -8.06 -26.39 -11.56
N ASP A 97 -8.53 -27.63 -11.43
CA ASP A 97 -7.67 -28.78 -11.18
C ASP A 97 -6.59 -28.87 -12.27
N GLY A 98 -5.32 -28.87 -11.83
CA GLY A 98 -4.16 -28.93 -12.73
C GLY A 98 -3.58 -27.59 -13.18
N LEU A 99 -4.22 -26.44 -12.91
CA LEU A 99 -3.66 -25.11 -13.24
C LEU A 99 -2.24 -24.94 -12.69
N PHE A 100 -2.04 -25.26 -11.41
CA PHE A 100 -0.74 -25.15 -10.75
C PHE A 100 0.27 -26.19 -11.26
N ALA A 101 -0.20 -27.35 -11.71
CA ALA A 101 0.65 -28.38 -12.30
C ALA A 101 1.16 -27.95 -13.68
N LEU A 102 0.33 -27.31 -14.51
CA LEU A 102 0.72 -26.76 -15.81
C LEU A 102 1.84 -25.70 -15.67
N VAL A 103 1.78 -24.90 -14.61
CA VAL A 103 2.76 -23.83 -14.34
C VAL A 103 3.91 -24.34 -13.44
N HIS A 104 3.99 -25.64 -13.17
CA HIS A 104 5.03 -26.28 -12.34
C HIS A 104 5.20 -25.64 -10.95
N ILE A 105 4.09 -25.22 -10.34
CA ILE A 105 4.10 -24.57 -9.02
C ILE A 105 3.95 -25.64 -7.93
N PRO A 106 4.95 -25.80 -7.04
CA PRO A 106 4.85 -26.73 -5.91
C PRO A 106 3.70 -26.37 -4.96
N ASP A 107 3.10 -27.37 -4.32
CA ASP A 107 1.94 -27.21 -3.44
C ASP A 107 2.18 -26.18 -2.32
N GLY A 108 3.37 -26.20 -1.73
CA GLY A 108 3.78 -25.25 -0.69
C GLY A 108 3.91 -23.80 -1.16
N GLN A 109 3.90 -23.54 -2.47
CA GLN A 109 4.04 -22.20 -3.05
C GLN A 109 2.75 -21.65 -3.67
N ARG A 110 1.69 -22.47 -3.81
CA ARG A 110 0.43 -22.05 -4.43
C ARG A 110 -0.20 -20.85 -3.73
N LEU A 111 -0.26 -20.88 -2.40
CA LEU A 111 -0.80 -19.77 -1.61
C LEU A 111 0.04 -18.49 -1.80
N THR A 112 1.37 -18.61 -1.86
CA THR A 112 2.27 -17.47 -2.10
C THR A 112 1.98 -16.82 -3.45
N VAL A 113 1.89 -17.62 -4.52
CA VAL A 113 1.65 -17.11 -5.88
C VAL A 113 0.29 -16.44 -5.98
N VAL A 114 -0.75 -17.09 -5.46
CA VAL A 114 -2.11 -16.52 -5.48
C VAL A 114 -2.20 -15.27 -4.61
N SER A 115 -1.46 -15.19 -3.50
CA SER A 115 -1.37 -13.98 -2.66
C SER A 115 -0.72 -12.81 -3.40
N VAL A 116 0.28 -13.07 -4.25
CA VAL A 116 0.87 -12.03 -5.13
C VAL A 116 -0.15 -11.54 -6.14
N VAL A 117 -0.90 -12.44 -6.79
CA VAL A 117 -1.97 -12.06 -7.75
C VAL A 117 -3.05 -11.23 -7.05
N ALA A 118 -3.50 -11.67 -5.87
CA ALA A 118 -4.49 -10.92 -5.08
C ALA A 118 -3.97 -9.53 -4.69
N LYS A 119 -2.70 -9.41 -4.32
CA LYS A 119 -2.06 -8.11 -4.04
C LYS A 119 -2.05 -7.21 -5.27
N MET A 120 -1.67 -7.74 -6.44
CA MET A 120 -1.68 -6.98 -7.70
C MET A 120 -3.07 -6.46 -8.09
N ALA A 121 -4.14 -7.19 -7.76
CA ALA A 121 -5.52 -6.76 -7.99
C ALA A 121 -6.00 -5.68 -6.99
N ILE A 122 -5.60 -5.78 -5.72
CA ILE A 122 -6.04 -4.86 -4.66
C ILE A 122 -5.20 -3.58 -4.60
N THR A 123 -3.90 -3.62 -4.94
CA THR A 123 -3.01 -2.47 -4.86
C THR A 123 -3.46 -1.26 -5.69
N PRO A 124 -3.98 -1.39 -6.92
CA PRO A 124 -4.53 -0.25 -7.67
C PRO A 124 -5.72 0.40 -6.95
N LEU A 125 -6.59 -0.40 -6.33
CA LEU A 125 -7.73 0.09 -5.56
C LEU A 125 -7.27 0.87 -4.33
N THR A 126 -6.29 0.36 -3.58
CA THR A 126 -5.76 1.04 -2.40
C THR A 126 -5.02 2.32 -2.78
N LEU A 127 -4.25 2.31 -3.88
CA LEU A 127 -3.58 3.48 -4.42
C LEU A 127 -4.58 4.57 -4.81
N TYR A 128 -5.66 4.19 -5.50
CA TYR A 128 -6.71 5.14 -5.89
C TYR A 128 -7.44 5.69 -4.66
N SER A 129 -7.76 4.83 -3.68
CA SER A 129 -8.38 5.26 -2.41
C SER A 129 -7.50 6.26 -1.65
N ASN A 130 -6.19 5.99 -1.58
CA ASN A 130 -5.21 6.88 -0.98
C ASN A 130 -5.12 8.22 -1.72
N PHE A 131 -5.19 8.20 -3.05
CA PHE A 131 -5.20 9.41 -3.88
C PHE A 131 -6.45 10.26 -3.60
N LEU A 132 -7.64 9.65 -3.57
CA LEU A 132 -8.89 10.35 -3.28
C LEU A 132 -8.88 10.93 -1.86
N PHE A 133 -8.44 10.16 -0.88
CA PHE A 133 -8.37 10.60 0.50
C PHE A 133 -7.39 11.75 0.68
N MET A 134 -6.19 11.67 0.08
CA MET A 134 -5.22 12.77 0.07
C MET A 134 -5.76 14.02 -0.62
N GLY A 135 -6.44 13.87 -1.76
CA GLY A 135 -7.09 14.98 -2.44
C GLY A 135 -8.13 15.67 -1.55
N TRP A 136 -9.01 14.89 -0.94
CA TRP A 136 -10.01 15.42 0.00
C TRP A 136 -9.37 16.10 1.21
N LEU A 137 -8.34 15.49 1.81
CA LEU A 137 -7.69 15.97 3.01
C LEU A 137 -6.86 17.24 2.78
N VAL A 138 -6.12 17.29 1.67
CA VAL A 138 -5.20 18.40 1.35
C VAL A 138 -5.94 19.54 0.67
N GLU A 139 -6.76 19.24 -0.35
CA GLU A 139 -7.42 20.23 -1.22
C GLU A 139 -8.87 20.54 -0.80
N ARG A 140 -9.43 19.83 0.20
CA ARG A 140 -10.87 19.91 0.60
C ARG A 140 -11.85 19.61 -0.53
N ARG A 141 -11.40 18.93 -1.58
CA ARG A 141 -12.21 18.48 -2.71
C ARG A 141 -11.77 17.06 -3.07
N VAL A 142 -12.70 16.22 -3.51
CA VAL A 142 -12.32 14.94 -4.12
C VAL A 142 -11.56 15.30 -5.39
N SER A 143 -10.26 15.01 -5.43
CA SER A 143 -9.40 15.33 -6.57
C SER A 143 -9.82 14.41 -7.74
N LEU A 144 -10.81 14.86 -8.51
CA LEU A 144 -11.30 14.16 -9.69
C LEU A 144 -10.44 14.56 -10.89
N LEU A 145 -9.41 13.73 -11.13
CA LEU A 145 -8.54 13.66 -12.32
C LEU A 145 -7.72 14.91 -12.72
#